data_AF-A0A7V1H791-F1
#
_entry.id   AF-A0A7V1H791-F1
#
_cell.length_a   1.000
_cell.length_b   1.000
_cell.length_c   1.000
_cell.angle_alpha   90.00
_cell.angle_beta   90.00
_cell.angle_gamma   90.00
#
_symmetry.space_group_name_H-M   'P 1'
#
loop_
_entity.id
_entity.type
_entity.pdbx_description
1 polymer ?
#
loop_
_entity_poly.entity_id
_entity_poly.type
_entity_poly.pdbx_seq_one_letter_code
_entity_poly.pdbx_strand_id
1 'polypeptide(L)' 'MSWQDFPMIVCPHCLKEFQMDDYYDLSAGSTFYCGACDKEIHVWAVDTTLSGDIQAEAEPEPA' A
#
# COMPACT_ATOMS: atom_id res chain seq x y z
N MET A 1 7.27 2.42 -16.74
CA MET A 1 7.05 1.27 -15.82
C MET A 1 8.24 1.17 -14.88
N SER A 2 8.18 1.82 -13.72
CA SER A 2 9.18 1.72 -12.67
C SER A 2 8.94 0.43 -11.88
N TRP A 3 9.71 -0.61 -12.18
CA TRP A 3 9.66 -1.95 -11.57
C TRP A 3 10.08 -1.99 -10.07
N GLN A 4 10.03 -0.87 -9.34
CA GLN A 4 10.67 -0.73 -8.03
C GLN A 4 9.78 -0.07 -6.98
N ASP A 5 8.53 0.27 -7.31
CA ASP A 5 7.59 0.89 -6.36
C ASP A 5 6.69 -0.17 -5.72
N PHE A 6 7.33 -1.16 -5.10
CA PHE A 6 6.62 -2.17 -4.33
C PHE A 6 6.35 -1.64 -2.92
N PRO A 7 5.11 -1.78 -2.40
CA PRO A 7 4.78 -1.32 -1.07
C PRO A 7 5.59 -2.05 -0.01
N MET A 8 6.18 -1.28 0.90
CA MET A 8 6.84 -1.80 2.10
C MET A 8 5.80 -1.94 3.21
N ILE A 9 5.77 -3.09 3.87
CA ILE A 9 4.85 -3.34 4.98
C ILE A 9 5.61 -3.77 6.24
N VAL A 10 5.06 -3.41 7.40
CA VAL A 10 5.62 -3.77 8.71
C VAL A 10 4.83 -4.96 9.27
N CYS A 11 5.53 -6.03 9.64
CA CYS A 11 4.89 -7.14 10.34
C CYS A 11 4.49 -6.72 11.77
N PRO A 12 3.22 -6.84 12.19
CA PRO A 12 2.80 -6.50 13.55
C PRO A 12 3.36 -7.46 14.62
N HIS A 13 3.84 -8.65 14.24
CA HIS A 13 4.40 -9.63 15.17
C HIS A 13 5.89 -9.41 15.47
N CYS A 14 6.70 -9.09 14.45
CA CYS A 14 8.16 -8.99 14.60
C CYS A 14 8.71 -7.58 14.29
N LEU A 15 7.84 -6.65 13.88
CA LEU A 15 8.15 -5.25 13.55
C LEU A 15 9.20 -5.08 12.45
N LYS A 16 9.48 -6.13 11.69
CA LYS A 16 10.36 -6.04 10.52
C LYS A 16 9.58 -5.54 9.31
N GLU A 17 10.20 -4.62 8.61
CA GLU A 17 9.79 -4.16 7.29
C GLU A 17 10.17 -5.20 6.24
N PHE A 18 9.27 -5.43 5.30
CA PHE A 18 9.57 -6.25 4.12
C PHE A 18 8.84 -5.71 2.91
N GLN A 19 9.46 -5.94 1.75
CA GLN A 19 8.90 -5.56 0.47
C GLN A 19 7.86 -6.60 0.06
N MET A 20 6.70 -6.13 -0.40
CA MET A 20 5.64 -6.99 -0.88
C MET A 20 5.66 -7.03 -2.41
N ASP A 21 5.88 -8.22 -2.98
CA ASP A 21 5.88 -8.42 -4.43
C ASP A 21 4.47 -8.26 -5.03
N ASP A 22 4.38 -8.00 -6.35
CA ASP A 22 3.14 -7.86 -7.13
C ASP A 22 2.21 -9.10 -7.09
N TYR A 23 2.71 -10.22 -6.59
CA TYR A 23 1.92 -11.43 -6.41
C TYR A 23 0.86 -11.29 -5.30
N TYR A 24 1.08 -10.42 -4.32
CA TYR A 24 0.17 -10.29 -3.18
C TYR A 24 -0.84 -9.18 -3.40
N ASP A 25 -2.12 -9.56 -3.43
CA ASP A 25 -3.22 -8.61 -3.39
C ASP A 25 -3.34 -8.05 -1.96
N LEU A 26 -3.03 -6.77 -1.80
CA LEU A 26 -3.16 -6.04 -0.53
C LEU A 26 -4.62 -5.78 -0.12
N SER A 27 -5.62 -6.29 -0.83
CA SER A 27 -7.03 -6.09 -0.49
C SER A 27 -7.38 -6.50 0.95
N ALA A 28 -8.33 -5.77 1.55
CA ALA A 28 -8.89 -6.12 2.85
C ALA A 28 -9.49 -7.54 2.79
N GLY A 29 -9.09 -8.39 3.74
CA GLY A 29 -9.43 -9.81 3.76
C GLY A 29 -8.35 -10.74 3.22
N SER A 30 -7.33 -10.23 2.53
CA SER A 30 -6.18 -11.03 2.11
C SER A 30 -5.34 -11.52 3.30
N THR A 31 -4.68 -12.65 3.10
CA THR A 31 -3.73 -13.25 4.05
C THR A 31 -2.41 -13.52 3.37
N PHE A 32 -1.31 -13.26 4.08
CA PHE A 32 0.05 -13.54 3.61
C PHE A 32 0.97 -13.91 4.77
N TYR A 33 2.10 -14.52 4.48
CA TYR A 33 3.07 -14.94 5.49
C TYR A 33 4.21 -13.92 5.60
N CYS A 34 4.61 -13.62 6.83
CA CYS A 34 5.83 -12.85 7.07
C CYS A 34 7.06 -13.73 6.83
N GLY A 35 7.86 -13.41 5.81
CA GLY A 35 9.10 -14.16 5.50
C GLY A 35 10.17 -14.11 6.60
N ALA A 36 10.00 -13.30 7.65
CA ALA A 36 10.96 -13.18 8.74
C ALA A 36 10.58 -13.95 10.02
N CYS A 37 9.30 -14.26 10.22
CA CYS A 37 8.83 -14.97 11.42
C CYS A 37 7.84 -16.10 11.12
N ASP A 38 7.57 -16.39 9.84
CA ASP A 38 6.68 -17.43 9.33
C ASP A 38 5.25 -17.36 9.92
N LYS A 39 4.85 -16.17 10.39
CA LYS A 39 3.49 -15.92 10.88
C LYS A 39 2.61 -15.39 9.79
N GLU A 40 1.38 -15.86 9.79
CA GLU A 40 0.32 -15.34 8.93
C GLU A 40 -0.09 -13.94 9.39
N ILE A 41 -0.26 -13.04 8.42
CA ILE A 41 -0.72 -11.67 8.58
C ILE A 41 -2.02 -11.55 7.80
N HIS A 42 -3.03 -10.99 8.45
CA HIS A 42 -4.35 -10.76 7.88
C HIS A 42 -4.53 -9.27 7.60
N VAL A 43 -4.86 -8.91 6.36
CA VAL A 43 -5.20 -7.52 6.01
C VAL A 43 -6.60 -7.24 6.51
N TRP A 44 -6.74 -6.24 7.37
CA TRP A 44 -8.05 -5.79 7.85
C TRP A 44 -8.55 -4.56 7.08
N ALA A 45 -7.66 -3.64 6.74
CA ALA A 45 -7.94 -2.49 5.89
C ALA A 45 -6.65 -1.99 5.24
N VAL A 46 -6.82 -1.34 4.08
CA VAL A 46 -5.78 -0.62 3.37
C VAL A 46 -6.14 0.85 3.43
N ASP A 47 -5.28 1.67 4.02
CA ASP A 47 -5.41 3.11 3.93
C ASP A 47 -4.65 3.59 2.69
N THR A 48 -5.38 3.79 1.59
CA THR A 48 -4.80 4.32 0.36
C THR A 48 -4.83 5.84 0.40
N THR A 49 -3.95 6.45 1.20
CA THR A 49 -3.84 7.91 1.26
C THR A 49 -3.08 8.42 0.04
N LEU A 50 -3.82 8.86 -0.98
CA LEU A 50 -3.27 9.62 -2.10
C LEU A 50 -2.96 11.04 -1.61
N SER A 51 -1.73 11.27 -1.13
CA SER A 51 -1.23 12.63 -0.88
C SER A 51 -0.90 13.29 -2.22
N GLY A 52 -1.91 13.84 -2.88
CA GLY A 52 -1.77 14.68 -4.05
C GLY A 52 -2.52 15.99 -3.83
N ASP A 53 -1.84 17.12 -4.07
CA ASP A 53 -2.49 18.42 -4.13
C ASP A 53 -3.52 18.39 -5.27
N ILE A 54 -4.80 18.42 -4.91
CA ILE A 54 -5.88 18.54 -5.90
C ILE A 54 -5.74 19.95 -6.48
N GLN A 55 -5.05 20.09 -7.62
CA GLN A 55 -5.02 21.35 -8.33
C GLN A 55 -6.43 21.59 -8.86
N ALA A 56 -7.19 22.46 -8.19
CA ALA A 56 -8.43 22.98 -8.72
C ALA A 56 -8.13 23.61 -10.09
N GLU A 57 -8.61 22.99 -11.16
CA GLU A 57 -8.57 23.56 -12.50
C GLU A 57 -9.24 24.94 -12.43
N ALA A 58 -8.51 25.98 -12.86
CA ALA A 58 -8.99 27.35 -12.84
C ALA A 58 -10.27 27.47 -13.69
N GLU A 59 -11.32 28.02 -13.07
CA GLU A 59 -12.57 28.39 -13.71
C GLU A 59 -12.30 29.28 -14.94
N PRO A 60 -12.83 28.96 -16.15
CA PRO A 60 -12.67 29.84 -17.29
C PRO A 60 -13.51 31.10 -17.09
N GLU A 61 -12.86 32.27 -17.04
CA GLU A 61 -13.50 33.58 -16.99
C GLU A 61 -14.53 33.74 -18.13
N PRO A 62 -15.79 34.13 -17.86
CA PRO A 62 -16.74 34.46 -18.91
C PRO A 62 -16.41 35.83 -19.52
N ALA A 63 -16.25 35.85 -20.85
CA ALA A 63 -16.07 37.05 -21.66
C ALA A 63 -17.36 37.85 -21.88
#